data_AF-C7DBS8-F1
#
_entry.id   AF-C7DBS8-F1
#
_cell.length_a   1.000
_cell.length_b   1.000
_cell.length_c   1.000
_cell.angle_alpha   90.00
_cell.angle_beta   90.00
_cell.angle_gamma   90.00
#
_symmetry.space_group_name_H-M   'P 1'
#
loop_
_entity.id
_entity.type
_entity.pdbx_description
1 polymer ?
#
loop_
_entity_poly.entity_id
_entity_poly.type
_entity_poly.pdbx_seq_one_letter_code
_entity_poly.pdbx_strand_id
1 'polypeptide(L)'
;MFDRIERTVSRISTTSALVGGMGLLFATVLTCISIILKLIRRGLDAVFGPTNIPETLLWVRPILGEEELVQWGVGFALFAALPYVMFQRGHIKVDLFEPYFGTLGNRILALAGDVLFSLIAYLILTRQWFLMFKKARGDDPKWIELFFTGDWSEIADRLRDNLESQVLGLKLWLGYLVAEVCVAIFFFVALFCVWRSARALVQGRAT
;
A
#
# COMPACT_ATOMS: atom_id res chain seq x y z
N MET A 1 12.58 -7.82 27.82
CA MET A 1 11.36 -8.21 27.05
C MET A 1 11.03 -7.18 25.97
N PHE A 2 10.97 -5.89 26.31
CA PHE A 2 10.75 -4.80 25.35
C PHE A 2 11.73 -4.82 24.16
N ASP A 3 13.04 -4.97 24.41
CA ASP A 3 14.06 -4.97 23.35
C ASP A 3 13.96 -6.17 22.38
N ARG A 4 13.25 -7.24 22.78
CA ARG A 4 12.92 -8.35 21.85
C ARG A 4 11.76 -7.95 20.94
N ILE A 5 10.72 -7.35 21.50
CA ILE A 5 9.55 -6.85 20.75
C ILE A 5 10.01 -5.77 19.76
N GLU A 6 10.83 -4.82 20.19
CA GLU A 6 11.36 -3.76 19.33
C GLU A 6 12.15 -4.30 18.15
N ARG A 7 13.00 -5.32 18.38
CA ARG A 7 13.71 -6.00 17.28
C ARG A 7 12.78 -6.72 16.32
N THR A 8 11.73 -7.36 16.82
CA THR A 8 10.75 -8.03 15.96
C THR A 8 9.96 -7.02 15.12
N VAL A 9 9.48 -5.95 15.75
CA VAL A 9 8.73 -4.87 15.08
C VAL A 9 9.61 -4.19 14.03
N SER A 10 10.87 -3.88 14.37
CA SER A 10 11.85 -3.32 13.44
C SER A 10 12.05 -4.22 12.22
N ARG A 11 12.23 -5.54 12.42
CA ARG A 11 12.36 -6.50 11.31
C ARG A 11 11.13 -6.50 10.42
N ILE A 12 9.94 -6.59 11.00
CA ILE A 12 8.67 -6.59 10.25
C ILE A 12 8.56 -5.32 9.40
N SER A 13 8.80 -4.16 9.99
CA SER A 13 8.77 -2.87 9.28
C SER A 13 9.82 -2.78 8.17
N THR A 14 11.06 -3.22 8.42
CA THR A 14 12.11 -3.22 7.39
C THR A 14 11.77 -4.19 6.26
N THR A 15 11.26 -5.38 6.58
CA THR A 15 10.86 -6.35 5.55
C THR A 15 9.70 -5.83 4.71
N SER A 16 8.69 -5.19 5.31
CA SER A 16 7.58 -4.61 4.55
C SER A 16 8.06 -3.51 3.61
N ALA A 17 8.97 -2.64 4.06
CA ALA A 17 9.54 -1.59 3.23
C ALA A 17 10.39 -2.14 2.08
N LEU A 18 11.17 -3.21 2.32
CA LEU A 18 11.94 -3.86 1.25
C LEU A 18 11.03 -4.48 0.19
N VAL A 19 9.97 -5.18 0.62
CA VAL A 19 8.97 -5.74 -0.30
C VAL A 19 8.26 -4.64 -1.10
N GLY A 20 7.91 -3.53 -0.45
CA GLY A 20 7.37 -2.34 -1.12
C GLY A 20 8.36 -1.73 -2.14
N GLY A 21 9.64 -1.65 -1.77
CA GLY A 21 10.71 -1.18 -2.65
C GLY A 21 10.91 -2.05 -3.89
N MET A 22 10.75 -3.37 -3.76
CA MET A 22 10.73 -4.28 -4.91
C MET A 22 9.56 -3.97 -5.86
N GLY A 23 8.38 -3.65 -5.31
CA GLY A 23 7.23 -3.21 -6.11
C GLY A 23 7.49 -1.90 -6.87
N LEU A 24 8.20 -0.95 -6.25
CA LEU A 24 8.58 0.31 -6.89
C LEU A 24 9.63 0.11 -7.99
N LEU A 25 10.62 -0.77 -7.77
CA LEU A 25 11.59 -1.14 -8.80
C LEU A 25 10.90 -1.79 -9.99
N PHE A 26 9.97 -2.72 -9.73
CA PHE A 26 9.16 -3.34 -10.77
C PHE A 26 8.36 -2.32 -11.58
N ALA A 27 7.63 -1.42 -10.90
CA ALA A 27 6.89 -0.34 -11.55
C ALA A 27 7.81 0.56 -12.39
N THR A 28 9.00 0.88 -11.89
CA THR A 28 9.99 1.71 -12.60
C THR A 28 10.48 1.02 -13.87
N VAL A 29 10.86 -0.26 -13.79
CA VAL A 29 11.32 -1.05 -14.94
C VAL A 29 10.22 -1.15 -16.00
N LEU A 30 8.98 -1.41 -15.58
CA LEU A 30 7.84 -1.43 -16.49
C LEU A 30 7.66 -0.08 -17.18
N THR A 31 7.63 1.03 -16.44
CA THR A 31 7.52 2.37 -17.01
C THR A 31 8.63 2.67 -18.00
N CYS A 32 9.88 2.28 -17.72
CA CYS A 32 11.00 2.45 -18.65
C CYS A 32 10.77 1.66 -19.96
N ILE A 33 10.41 0.38 -19.87
CA ILE A 33 10.12 -0.47 -21.04
C ILE A 33 8.98 0.14 -21.86
N SER A 34 7.92 0.54 -21.19
CA SER A 34 6.75 1.19 -21.76
C SER A 34 7.05 2.47 -22.53
N ILE A 35 7.83 3.37 -21.94
CA ILE A 35 8.24 4.62 -22.59
C ILE A 35 9.11 4.33 -23.80
N ILE A 36 10.03 3.37 -23.73
CA ILE A 36 10.88 2.96 -24.86
C ILE A 36 10.02 2.45 -26.02
N LEU A 37 9.06 1.56 -25.75
CA LEU A 37 8.16 1.03 -26.78
C LEU A 37 7.30 2.12 -27.43
N LYS A 38 6.74 3.05 -26.62
CA LYS A 38 5.98 4.20 -27.12
C LYS A 38 6.84 5.14 -27.96
N LEU A 39 8.08 5.39 -27.55
CA LEU A 39 9.02 6.27 -28.25
C LEU A 39 9.44 5.67 -29.60
N ILE A 40 9.79 4.38 -29.63
CA ILE A 40 10.15 3.67 -30.87
C ILE A 40 8.98 3.74 -31.85
N ARG A 41 7.75 3.46 -31.40
CA ARG A 41 6.59 3.53 -32.29
C ARG A 41 6.33 4.93 -32.83
N ARG A 42 6.36 5.96 -31.98
CA ARG A 42 6.19 7.35 -32.43
C ARG A 42 7.26 7.77 -33.43
N GLY A 43 8.51 7.33 -33.24
CA GLY A 43 9.59 7.56 -34.19
C GLY A 43 9.35 6.86 -35.54
N LEU A 44 8.85 5.63 -35.49
CA LEU A 44 8.55 4.83 -36.69
C LEU A 44 7.38 5.43 -37.49
N ASP A 45 6.30 5.83 -36.81
CA ASP A 45 5.14 6.48 -37.41
C ASP A 45 5.54 7.83 -38.09
N ALA A 46 6.51 8.55 -37.52
CA ALA A 46 7.03 9.79 -38.09
C ALA A 46 7.90 9.59 -39.34
N VAL A 47 8.58 8.44 -39.47
CA VAL A 47 9.49 8.15 -40.60
C VAL A 47 8.78 7.44 -41.75
N PHE A 48 7.89 6.48 -41.47
CA PHE A 48 7.28 5.61 -42.48
C PHE A 48 5.84 5.98 -42.84
N GLY A 49 5.23 6.91 -42.10
CA GLY A 49 3.83 7.32 -42.27
C GLY A 49 2.84 6.26 -41.74
N PRO A 50 1.58 6.64 -41.47
CA PRO A 50 0.62 5.80 -40.73
C PRO A 50 0.23 4.48 -41.41
N THR A 51 0.44 4.34 -42.71
CA THR A 51 -0.14 3.29 -43.55
C THR A 51 0.87 2.28 -44.11
N ASN A 52 2.18 2.51 -43.96
CA ASN A 52 3.23 1.67 -44.56
C ASN A 52 4.11 0.97 -43.51
N ILE A 53 3.54 0.64 -42.36
CA ILE A 53 4.27 -0.06 -41.29
C ILE A 53 4.42 -1.53 -41.73
N PRO A 54 5.64 -2.07 -41.86
CA PRO A 54 5.85 -3.47 -42.23
C PRO A 54 5.17 -4.42 -41.23
N GLU A 55 4.55 -5.51 -41.70
CA GLU A 55 3.85 -6.49 -40.84
C GLU A 55 4.76 -7.12 -39.76
N THR A 56 6.08 -7.07 -39.95
CA THR A 56 7.09 -7.50 -38.97
C THR A 56 7.21 -6.58 -37.75
N LEU A 57 6.68 -5.35 -37.81
CA LEU A 57 6.71 -4.34 -36.74
C LEU A 57 5.37 -4.22 -35.98
N LEU A 58 4.38 -5.06 -36.31
CA LEU A 58 3.10 -5.17 -35.58
C LEU A 58 3.28 -5.54 -34.09
N TRP A 59 4.45 -6.07 -33.71
CA TRP A 59 4.78 -6.46 -32.34
C TRP A 59 5.15 -5.25 -31.45
N VAL A 60 5.53 -4.11 -32.04
CA VAL A 60 5.79 -2.86 -31.29
C VAL A 60 4.46 -2.13 -31.08
N ARG A 61 3.56 -2.74 -30.31
CA ARG A 61 2.32 -2.08 -29.86
C ARG A 61 2.55 -1.44 -28.49
N PRO A 62 2.04 -0.21 -28.24
CA PRO A 62 1.94 0.33 -26.89
C PRO A 62 1.23 -0.69 -26.01
N ILE A 63 1.81 -1.00 -24.86
CA ILE A 63 1.22 -1.94 -23.92
C ILE A 63 0.00 -1.23 -23.32
N LEU A 64 -1.20 -1.69 -23.68
CA LEU A 64 -2.42 -1.19 -23.07
C LEU A 64 -2.47 -1.69 -21.61
N GLY A 65 -2.68 -0.76 -20.68
CA GLY A 65 -2.92 -1.08 -19.27
C GLY A 65 -1.69 -1.02 -18.35
N GLU A 66 -0.50 -0.75 -18.89
CA GLU A 66 0.71 -0.52 -18.08
C GLU A 66 0.51 0.55 -16.98
N GLU A 67 -0.27 1.59 -17.27
CA GLU A 67 -0.55 2.69 -16.33
C GLU A 67 -1.33 2.20 -15.10
N GLU A 68 -2.24 1.23 -15.27
CA GLU A 68 -3.00 0.63 -14.17
C GLU A 68 -2.08 -0.23 -13.28
N LEU A 69 -1.16 -0.98 -13.90
CA LEU A 69 -0.19 -1.82 -13.19
C LEU A 69 0.82 -0.98 -12.41
N VAL A 70 1.29 0.13 -13.00
CA VAL A 70 2.17 1.11 -12.34
C VAL A 70 1.43 1.79 -11.18
N GLN A 71 0.18 2.18 -11.35
CA GLN A 71 -0.63 2.79 -10.29
C GLN A 71 -0.77 1.84 -9.08
N TRP A 72 -1.04 0.56 -9.31
CA TRP A 72 -1.10 -0.44 -8.24
C TRP A 72 0.28 -0.71 -7.62
N GLY A 73 1.34 -0.78 -8.43
CA GLY A 73 2.70 -0.98 -7.95
C GLY A 73 3.19 0.16 -7.04
N VAL A 74 2.92 1.41 -7.43
CA VAL A 74 3.23 2.59 -6.61
C VAL A 74 2.37 2.62 -5.34
N GLY A 75 1.07 2.34 -5.45
CA GLY A 75 0.19 2.24 -4.28
C GLY A 75 0.67 1.18 -3.27
N PHE A 76 1.02 0.00 -3.75
CA PHE A 76 1.59 -1.07 -2.94
C PHE A 76 2.89 -0.63 -2.24
N ALA A 77 3.80 0.00 -2.98
CA ALA A 77 5.06 0.49 -2.43
C ALA A 77 4.83 1.51 -1.30
N LEU A 78 3.87 2.43 -1.46
CA LEU A 78 3.50 3.40 -0.43
C LEU A 78 2.99 2.70 0.83
N PHE A 79 1.97 1.86 0.72
CA PHE A 79 1.37 1.19 1.89
C PHE A 79 2.37 0.26 2.60
N ALA A 80 3.25 -0.41 1.87
CA ALA A 80 4.26 -1.29 2.42
C ALA A 80 5.41 -0.54 3.14
N ALA A 81 5.68 0.72 2.75
CA ALA A 81 6.67 1.58 3.37
C ALA A 81 6.18 2.31 4.63
N LEU A 82 4.86 2.55 4.78
CA LEU A 82 4.27 3.24 5.94
C LEU A 82 4.71 2.70 7.31
N PRO A 83 4.75 1.36 7.56
CA PRO A 83 5.19 0.82 8.85
C PRO A 83 6.64 1.18 9.19
N TYR A 84 7.51 1.29 8.19
CA TYR A 84 8.91 1.66 8.39
C TYR A 84 9.08 3.14 8.71
N VAL A 85 8.36 4.02 7.99
CA VAL A 85 8.38 5.47 8.25
C VAL A 85 7.88 5.77 9.67
N MET A 86 6.83 5.07 10.11
CA MET A 86 6.28 5.17 11.47
C MET A 86 7.28 4.73 12.54
N PHE A 87 7.97 3.61 12.31
CA PHE A 87 8.94 3.09 13.26
C PHE A 87 10.13 4.03 13.46
N GLN A 88 10.68 4.55 12.36
CA GLN A 88 11.82 5.47 12.34
C GLN A 88 11.47 6.90 12.82
N ARG A 89 10.18 7.21 13.02
CA ARG A 89 9.69 8.57 13.28
C ARG A 89 10.13 9.57 12.21
N GLY A 90 10.11 9.14 10.94
CA GLY A 90 10.44 9.99 9.79
C GLY A 90 9.35 11.00 9.42
N HIS A 91 8.31 11.14 10.24
CA HIS A 91 7.31 12.19 10.10
C HIS A 91 7.94 13.54 10.39
N ILE A 92 7.49 14.59 9.68
CA ILE A 92 7.93 15.98 9.91
C ILE A 92 7.70 16.27 11.38
N LYS A 93 8.76 16.16 12.18
CA LYS A 93 8.70 16.57 13.57
C LYS A 93 8.43 18.05 13.54
N VAL A 94 7.57 18.47 14.43
CA VAL A 94 7.28 19.88 14.68
C VAL A 94 8.45 20.45 15.50
N ASP A 95 9.69 20.25 15.02
CA ASP A 95 10.95 20.72 15.62
C ASP A 95 10.99 22.25 15.63
N LEU A 96 10.10 22.90 14.85
CA LEU A 96 9.90 24.35 14.88
C LEU A 96 9.43 24.87 16.25
N PHE A 97 8.78 24.03 17.06
CA PHE A 97 8.30 24.41 18.39
C PHE A 97 9.07 23.75 19.55
N GLU A 98 10.02 22.84 19.25
CA GLU A 98 10.87 22.22 20.27
C GLU A 98 11.65 23.21 21.15
N PRO A 99 12.13 24.38 20.66
CA PRO A 99 12.79 25.36 21.52
C PRO A 99 11.85 26.06 22.50
N TYR A 100 10.56 26.12 22.20
CA TYR A 100 9.55 26.80 23.02
C TYR A 100 8.91 25.87 24.06
N PHE A 101 8.85 24.56 23.79
CA PHE A 101 8.32 23.57 24.71
C PHE A 101 9.45 22.84 25.44
N GLY A 102 9.39 22.79 26.78
CA GLY A 102 10.34 22.02 27.57
C GLY A 102 10.30 20.50 27.27
N THR A 103 11.20 19.74 27.89
CA THR A 103 11.36 18.29 27.66
C THR A 103 10.07 17.47 27.82
N LEU A 104 9.18 17.89 28.72
CA LEU A 104 7.88 17.24 28.95
C LEU A 104 6.86 17.56 27.84
N GLY A 105 6.87 18.79 27.31
CA GLY A 105 6.00 19.21 26.21
C GLY A 105 6.31 18.45 24.92
N ASN A 106 7.60 18.30 24.59
CA ASN A 106 8.02 17.55 23.40
C ASN A 106 7.63 16.07 23.48
N ARG A 107 7.64 15.48 24.69
CA ARG A 107 7.18 14.09 24.91
C ARG A 107 5.68 13.93 24.74
N ILE A 108 4.88 14.88 25.25
CA ILE A 108 3.43 14.87 25.07
C ILE A 108 3.10 15.01 23.59
N LEU A 109 3.79 15.90 22.88
CA LEU A 109 3.58 16.12 21.45
C LEU A 109 3.93 14.87 20.63
N ALA A 110 5.02 14.18 20.98
CA ALA A 110 5.39 12.91 20.37
C ALA A 110 4.34 11.81 20.62
N LEU A 111 3.82 11.71 21.86
CA LEU A 111 2.76 10.75 22.19
C LEU A 111 1.46 11.09 21.43
N ALA A 112 1.08 12.37 21.37
CA ALA A 112 -0.11 12.82 20.65
C ALA A 112 -0.02 12.49 19.15
N GLY A 113 1.15 12.69 18.54
CA GLY A 113 1.42 12.30 17.16
C GLY A 113 1.28 10.78 16.95
N ASP A 114 1.90 9.97 17.81
CA ASP A 114 1.79 8.51 17.71
C ASP A 114 0.34 8.02 17.87
N VAL A 115 -0.41 8.61 18.80
CA VAL A 115 -1.83 8.30 19.02
C VAL A 115 -2.68 8.69 17.80
N LEU A 116 -2.44 9.86 17.22
CA LEU A 116 -3.15 10.33 16.04
C LEU A 116 -2.89 9.40 14.84
N PHE A 117 -1.65 9.03 14.57
CA PHE A 117 -1.33 8.08 13.50
C PHE A 117 -1.92 6.69 13.76
N SER A 118 -1.93 6.21 15.01
CA SER A 118 -2.59 4.96 15.38
C SER A 118 -4.11 5.03 15.15
N LEU A 119 -4.74 6.18 15.41
CA LEU A 119 -6.17 6.38 15.17
C LEU A 119 -6.48 6.42 13.67
N ILE A 120 -5.65 7.13 12.89
CA ILE A 120 -5.78 7.15 11.42
C ILE A 120 -5.62 5.74 10.85
N ALA A 121 -4.60 4.99 11.30
CA ALA A 121 -4.39 3.60 10.90
C ALA A 121 -5.60 2.72 11.23
N TYR A 122 -6.17 2.86 12.43
CA TYR A 122 -7.39 2.16 12.84
C TYR A 122 -8.60 2.51 11.96
N LEU A 123 -8.79 3.80 11.63
CA LEU A 123 -9.89 4.24 10.77
C LEU A 123 -9.75 3.70 9.34
N ILE A 124 -8.54 3.70 8.78
CA ILE A 124 -8.29 3.14 7.45
C ILE A 124 -8.56 1.63 7.47
N LEU A 125 -8.00 0.92 8.45
CA LEU A 125 -8.18 -0.53 8.61
C LEU A 125 -9.68 -0.89 8.73
N THR A 126 -10.40 -0.24 9.63
CA THR A 126 -11.84 -0.52 9.83
C THR A 126 -12.66 -0.19 8.59
N ARG A 127 -12.42 0.96 7.94
CA ARG A 127 -13.14 1.34 6.71
C ARG A 127 -12.90 0.35 5.58
N GLN A 128 -11.66 -0.08 5.37
CA GLN A 128 -11.31 -0.96 4.28
C GLN A 128 -11.75 -2.41 4.54
N TRP A 129 -11.63 -2.88 5.77
CA TRP A 129 -12.25 -4.13 6.23
C TRP A 129 -13.75 -4.15 5.95
N PHE A 130 -14.48 -3.10 6.35
CA PHE A 130 -15.92 -3.01 6.08
C PHE A 130 -16.23 -3.02 4.58
N LEU A 131 -15.41 -2.38 3.73
CA LEU A 131 -15.62 -2.37 2.29
C LEU A 131 -15.42 -3.75 1.65
N MET A 132 -14.46 -4.56 2.13
CA MET A 132 -14.25 -5.92 1.62
C MET A 132 -15.37 -6.90 2.02
N PHE A 133 -15.93 -6.74 3.22
CA PHE A 133 -16.96 -7.65 3.74
C PHE A 133 -18.39 -7.18 3.51
N LYS A 134 -18.59 -5.95 3.02
CA LYS A 134 -19.93 -5.45 2.68
C LYS A 134 -20.45 -6.21 1.45
N LYS A 135 -21.75 -6.52 1.49
CA LYS A 135 -22.50 -7.12 0.38
C LYS A 135 -22.26 -6.33 -0.91
N ALA A 136 -21.72 -6.99 -1.95
CA ALA A 136 -21.74 -6.47 -3.31
C ALA A 136 -23.21 -6.23 -3.69
N ARG A 137 -23.49 -5.15 -4.39
CA ARG A 137 -24.85 -4.64 -4.62
C ARG A 137 -25.72 -5.72 -5.30
N GLY A 138 -26.66 -6.33 -4.57
CA GLY A 138 -27.49 -7.46 -5.04
C GLY A 138 -28.11 -8.22 -3.86
N ASP A 139 -28.80 -9.34 -4.08
CA ASP A 139 -29.42 -10.18 -3.01
C ASP A 139 -28.48 -11.26 -2.42
N ASP A 140 -27.23 -11.20 -2.80
CA ASP A 140 -26.15 -12.14 -2.49
C ASP A 140 -25.89 -12.41 -0.98
N PRO A 141 -25.68 -13.68 -0.56
CA PRO A 141 -25.26 -14.03 0.81
C PRO A 141 -23.87 -13.49 1.20
N LYS A 142 -23.56 -13.44 2.51
CA LYS A 142 -22.30 -12.83 2.99
C LYS A 142 -21.07 -13.69 2.65
N TRP A 143 -19.89 -13.09 2.50
CA TRP A 143 -18.63 -13.83 2.32
C TRP A 143 -18.38 -14.88 3.39
N ILE A 144 -18.65 -14.53 4.65
CA ILE A 144 -18.53 -15.44 5.80
C ILE A 144 -19.50 -16.61 5.68
N GLU A 145 -20.70 -16.37 5.18
CA GLU A 145 -21.73 -17.39 4.99
C GLU A 145 -21.32 -18.36 3.87
N LEU A 146 -20.93 -17.88 2.69
CA LEU A 146 -20.41 -18.76 1.63
C LEU A 146 -19.24 -19.63 2.10
N PHE A 147 -18.32 -19.07 2.89
CA PHE A 147 -17.17 -19.80 3.42
C PHE A 147 -17.58 -20.94 4.37
N PHE A 148 -18.60 -20.72 5.20
CA PHE A 148 -19.12 -21.75 6.11
C PHE A 148 -20.07 -22.74 5.43
N THR A 149 -20.80 -22.31 4.39
CA THR A 149 -21.66 -23.16 3.57
C THR A 149 -20.85 -24.08 2.64
N GLY A 150 -19.58 -23.73 2.36
CA GLY A 150 -18.68 -24.56 1.55
C GLY A 150 -19.05 -24.58 0.07
N ASP A 151 -19.79 -23.59 -0.40
CA ASP A 151 -20.29 -23.53 -1.78
C ASP A 151 -19.23 -22.92 -2.70
N TRP A 152 -18.24 -23.75 -3.05
CA TRP A 152 -17.05 -23.34 -3.80
C TRP A 152 -17.36 -22.83 -5.21
N SER A 153 -18.50 -23.21 -5.81
CA SER A 153 -18.93 -22.70 -7.11
C SER A 153 -19.36 -21.23 -7.06
N GLU A 154 -20.14 -20.83 -6.05
CA GLU A 154 -20.58 -19.43 -5.96
C GLU A 154 -19.45 -18.51 -5.47
N ILE A 155 -18.52 -19.03 -4.65
CA ILE A 155 -17.27 -18.32 -4.33
C ILE A 155 -16.45 -18.10 -5.62
N ALA A 156 -16.33 -19.13 -6.47
CA ALA A 156 -15.60 -19.03 -7.73
C ALA A 156 -16.26 -18.06 -8.72
N ASP A 157 -17.59 -18.06 -8.84
CA ASP A 157 -18.33 -17.15 -9.71
C ASP A 157 -18.27 -15.69 -9.21
N ARG A 158 -18.31 -15.44 -7.90
CA ARG A 158 -18.08 -14.08 -7.37
C ARG A 158 -16.65 -13.61 -7.51
N LEU A 159 -15.68 -14.53 -7.37
CA LEU A 159 -14.30 -14.22 -7.73
C LEU A 159 -14.17 -13.92 -9.24
N ARG A 160 -15.10 -14.42 -10.07
CA ARG A 160 -15.14 -14.20 -11.51
C ARG A 160 -15.77 -12.86 -11.91
N ASP A 161 -16.84 -12.42 -11.23
CA ASP A 161 -17.66 -11.25 -11.60
C ASP A 161 -17.30 -9.93 -10.89
N ASN A 162 -16.26 -9.92 -10.07
CA ASN A 162 -15.82 -8.70 -9.37
C ASN A 162 -15.32 -7.60 -10.32
N LEU A 163 -15.34 -6.34 -9.85
CA LEU A 163 -14.83 -5.20 -10.61
C LEU A 163 -13.45 -5.52 -11.22
N GLU A 164 -13.39 -5.42 -12.54
CA GLU A 164 -12.18 -5.60 -13.32
C GLU A 164 -11.58 -4.24 -13.68
N SER A 165 -10.26 -4.21 -13.80
CA SER A 165 -9.52 -3.06 -14.31
C SER A 165 -9.97 -2.75 -15.74
N GLN A 166 -10.16 -1.47 -16.07
CA GLN A 166 -10.82 -1.06 -17.32
C GLN A 166 -9.98 -1.44 -18.55
N VAL A 167 -8.66 -1.53 -18.40
CA VAL A 167 -7.75 -1.83 -19.51
C VAL A 167 -7.14 -3.22 -19.39
N LEU A 168 -6.69 -3.63 -18.19
CA LEU A 168 -6.05 -4.94 -17.99
C LEU A 168 -7.03 -6.10 -17.69
N GLY A 169 -8.29 -5.80 -17.38
CA GLY A 169 -9.25 -6.83 -16.94
C GLY A 169 -8.86 -7.54 -15.64
N LEU A 170 -7.85 -7.03 -14.92
CA LEU A 170 -7.40 -7.64 -13.67
C LEU A 170 -8.39 -7.35 -12.54
N LYS A 171 -8.66 -8.37 -11.73
CA LYS A 171 -9.60 -8.32 -10.61
C LYS A 171 -9.04 -7.50 -9.45
N LEU A 172 -9.76 -6.44 -9.07
CA LEU A 172 -9.33 -5.48 -8.06
C LEU A 172 -9.29 -6.04 -6.62
N TRP A 173 -10.01 -7.14 -6.33
CA TRP A 173 -10.09 -7.72 -4.99
C TRP A 173 -8.73 -8.15 -4.43
N LEU A 174 -7.83 -8.64 -5.29
CA LEU A 174 -6.48 -9.02 -4.86
C LEU A 174 -5.68 -7.80 -4.36
N GLY A 175 -5.82 -6.67 -5.03
CA GLY A 175 -5.19 -5.41 -4.62
C GLY A 175 -5.72 -4.92 -3.27
N TYR A 176 -7.03 -5.02 -3.03
CA TYR A 176 -7.63 -4.67 -1.74
C TYR A 176 -7.14 -5.56 -0.59
N LEU A 177 -7.00 -6.87 -0.82
CA LEU A 177 -6.49 -7.80 0.18
C LEU A 177 -5.03 -7.48 0.54
N VAL A 178 -4.19 -7.26 -0.47
CA VAL A 178 -2.79 -6.89 -0.25
C VAL A 178 -2.67 -5.57 0.50
N ALA A 179 -3.48 -4.57 0.13
CA ALA A 179 -3.53 -3.29 0.83
C ALA A 179 -3.97 -3.47 2.30
N GLU A 180 -4.96 -4.32 2.56
CA GLU A 180 -5.41 -4.61 3.93
C GLU A 180 -4.30 -5.20 4.79
N VAL A 181 -3.54 -6.16 4.27
CA VAL A 181 -2.41 -6.76 4.99
C VAL A 181 -1.36 -5.70 5.34
N CYS A 182 -1.02 -4.83 4.39
CA CYS A 182 -0.07 -3.73 4.65
C CYS A 182 -0.59 -2.75 5.70
N VAL A 183 -1.88 -2.39 5.66
CA VAL A 183 -2.51 -1.49 6.64
C VAL A 183 -2.59 -2.14 8.03
N ALA A 184 -2.85 -3.44 8.10
CA ALA A 184 -2.85 -4.18 9.36
C ALA A 184 -1.45 -4.17 10.01
N ILE A 185 -0.40 -4.43 9.23
CA ILE A 185 0.99 -4.31 9.71
C ILE A 185 1.27 -2.89 10.19
N PHE A 186 0.87 -1.87 9.42
CA PHE A 186 1.02 -0.47 9.81
C PHE A 186 0.33 -0.15 11.14
N PHE A 187 -0.91 -0.62 11.34
CA PHE A 187 -1.65 -0.43 12.58
C PHE A 187 -0.96 -1.09 13.79
N PHE A 188 -0.45 -2.32 13.65
CA PHE A 188 0.30 -2.98 14.73
C PHE A 188 1.58 -2.22 15.09
N VAL A 189 2.31 -1.70 14.10
CA VAL A 189 3.50 -0.89 14.35
C VAL A 189 3.13 0.44 15.02
N ALA A 190 2.02 1.06 14.62
CA ALA A 190 1.55 2.30 15.24
C ALA A 190 1.18 2.10 16.72
N LEU A 191 0.48 1.01 17.07
CA LEU A 191 0.20 0.65 18.46
C LEU A 191 1.49 0.45 19.29
N PHE A 192 2.50 -0.19 18.71
CA PHE A 192 3.80 -0.33 19.35
C PHE A 192 4.49 1.02 19.57
N CYS A 193 4.42 1.94 18.60
CA CYS A 193 4.97 3.30 18.74
C CYS A 193 4.27 4.08 19.85
N VAL A 194 2.94 4.00 19.96
CA VAL A 194 2.17 4.58 21.07
C VAL A 194 2.66 4.03 22.41
N TRP A 195 2.82 2.71 22.52
CA TRP A 195 3.32 2.09 23.76
C TRP A 195 4.75 2.54 24.09
N ARG A 196 5.63 2.62 23.10
CA ARG A 196 7.00 3.13 23.24
C ARG A 196 7.01 4.58 23.75
N SER A 197 6.18 5.46 23.18
CA SER A 197 6.05 6.86 23.61
C SER A 197 5.46 7.01 25.01
N ALA A 198 4.41 6.26 25.32
CA ALA A 198 3.79 6.29 26.65
C ALA A 198 4.78 5.86 27.73
N ARG A 199 5.60 4.84 27.44
CA ARG A 199 6.65 4.38 28.35
C ARG A 199 7.74 5.42 28.54
N ALA A 200 8.16 6.11 27.47
CA ALA A 200 9.15 7.20 27.55
C ALA A 200 8.64 8.37 28.42
N LEU A 201 7.34 8.69 28.34
CA LEU A 201 6.71 9.70 29.19
C LEU A 201 6.75 9.30 30.67
N VAL A 202 6.38 8.07 31.00
CA VAL A 202 6.35 7.55 32.39
C VAL A 202 7.76 7.42 33.00
N GLN A 203 8.75 7.02 32.21
CA GLN A 203 10.11 6.75 32.73
C GLN A 203 10.97 8.01 32.88
N GLY A 204 10.53 9.18 32.43
CA GLY A 204 11.30 10.41 32.57
C GLY A 204 12.59 10.47 31.73
N ARG A 205 12.94 9.41 30.99
CA ARG A 205 14.20 9.27 30.26
C ARG A 205 14.21 10.13 28.99
N ALA A 206 15.27 10.93 28.82
CA ALA A 206 15.54 11.61 27.55
C ALA A 206 15.78 10.54 26.48
N THR A 207 14.96 10.56 25.43
CA THR A 207 15.18 9.85 24.18
C THR A 207 16.16 10.62 23.32
#